data_AF-A0A2W1AFT8-F1
#
_entry.id   AF-A0A2W1AFT8-F1
#
_cell.length_a   1.000
_cell.length_b   1.000
_cell.length_c   1.000
_cell.angle_alpha   90.00
_cell.angle_beta   90.00
_cell.angle_gamma   90.00
#
_symmetry.space_group_name_H-M   'P 1'
#
loop_
_entity.id
_entity.type
_entity.pdbx_description
1 polymer ?
#
loop_
_entity_poly.entity_id
_entity_poly.type
_entity_poly.pdbx_seq_one_letter_code
_entity_poly.pdbx_strand_id
1 'polypeptide(L)'
;MGVRTRVARSSVVLGLLAVFALGVTQPAPAAAQEEETLYAPWTLIAVSQGGPVEEVFDNAATDAVFAWNTTRGAFDTWRRGLPAGLNTLPRIADGQAVWVLSSQPHSITQAPFAGAQQIALVGGWTMVGWTGATTPAAAVAEILGAAIVFAYDGPTQAFQRYDANGLAILNSLAQVEQGAGLWVFRAAAGAATIPAAVPLIPDPAAATTGLAVSLPDRWASQATPDVYIAAETAGDLDAAQAPLGTRLIAERVPNAPLDPAAVAADFFAALDP
;
A
#
# COMPACT_ATOMS: atom_id res chain seq x y z
N MET A 1 14.44 -43.67 83.50
CA MET A 1 15.72 -42.94 83.53
C MET A 1 16.13 -42.70 82.09
N GLY A 2 16.27 -41.51 81.52
CA GLY A 2 16.11 -40.15 82.01
C GLY A 2 15.80 -39.25 80.80
N VAL A 3 14.97 -38.24 81.06
CA VAL A 3 14.53 -37.16 80.16
C VAL A 3 15.72 -36.32 79.70
N ARG A 4 15.78 -35.96 78.40
CA ARG A 4 16.50 -34.76 77.94
C ARG A 4 15.77 -34.04 76.81
N THR A 5 15.04 -33.02 77.23
CA THR A 5 14.46 -31.91 76.47
C THR A 5 15.58 -31.11 75.79
N ARG A 6 15.46 -30.80 74.49
CA ARG A 6 16.20 -29.69 73.87
C ARG A 6 15.22 -28.76 73.17
N VAL A 7 15.19 -27.55 73.69
CA VAL A 7 14.54 -26.36 73.13
C VAL A 7 15.46 -25.80 72.05
N ALA A 8 14.94 -25.53 70.86
CA ALA A 8 15.64 -24.74 69.84
C ALA A 8 14.72 -23.62 69.33
N ARG A 9 15.29 -22.43 69.30
CA ARG A 9 14.68 -21.11 69.23
C ARG A 9 14.17 -20.80 67.81
N SER A 10 12.94 -20.29 67.72
CA SER A 10 12.39 -19.67 66.52
C SER A 10 12.96 -18.26 66.35
N SER A 11 13.69 -18.02 65.26
CA SER A 11 14.02 -16.68 64.78
C SER A 11 13.06 -16.34 63.63
N VAL A 12 12.13 -15.42 63.88
CA VAL A 12 11.25 -14.84 62.85
C VAL A 12 12.00 -13.68 62.20
N VAL A 13 12.39 -13.83 60.93
CA VAL A 13 12.94 -12.74 60.11
C VAL A 13 11.75 -12.09 59.39
N LEU A 14 11.42 -10.86 59.80
CA LEU A 14 10.43 -10.02 59.14
C LEU A 14 11.12 -9.37 57.92
N GLY A 15 10.92 -9.93 56.73
CA GLY A 15 11.38 -9.35 55.47
C GLY A 15 10.40 -8.28 54.99
N LEU A 16 10.83 -7.02 55.02
CA LEU A 16 10.12 -5.88 54.46
C LEU A 16 10.19 -5.98 52.91
N LEU A 17 9.06 -6.27 52.26
CA LEU A 17 8.96 -6.38 50.80
C LEU A 17 8.70 -4.99 50.22
N ALA A 18 9.76 -4.32 49.73
CA ALA A 18 9.64 -3.09 48.96
C ALA A 18 9.26 -3.45 47.51
N VAL A 19 8.00 -3.22 47.15
CA VAL A 19 7.51 -3.37 45.78
C VAL A 19 7.97 -2.16 44.98
N PHE A 20 9.06 -2.31 44.23
CA PHE A 20 9.43 -1.36 43.18
C PHE A 20 8.45 -1.50 42.02
N ALA A 21 7.59 -0.50 41.85
CA ALA A 21 6.77 -0.35 40.65
C ALA A 21 7.69 0.03 39.47
N LEU A 22 8.31 -0.98 38.85
CA LEU A 22 8.92 -0.83 37.53
C LEU A 22 7.76 -0.68 36.54
N GLY A 23 7.56 0.54 36.05
CA GLY A 23 6.63 0.83 34.97
C GLY A 23 7.08 0.07 33.73
N VAL A 24 6.52 -1.12 33.51
CA VAL A 24 6.67 -1.85 32.25
C VAL A 24 5.92 -1.04 31.21
N THR A 25 6.63 -0.25 30.41
CA THR A 25 6.06 0.36 29.20
C THR A 25 5.66 -0.78 28.29
N GLN A 26 4.35 -1.05 28.22
CA GLN A 26 3.80 -2.00 27.26
C GLN A 26 4.29 -1.59 25.87
N PRO A 27 4.96 -2.47 25.12
CA PRO A 27 5.43 -2.13 23.79
C PRO A 27 4.22 -1.68 22.97
N ALA A 28 4.38 -0.56 22.26
CA ALA A 28 3.34 -0.05 21.38
C ALA A 28 2.88 -1.18 20.44
N PRO A 29 1.56 -1.31 20.19
CA PRO A 29 1.07 -2.33 19.28
C PRO A 29 1.79 -2.19 17.94
N ALA A 30 2.34 -3.30 17.44
CA ALA A 30 2.98 -3.32 16.13
C ALA A 30 1.98 -2.80 15.08
N ALA A 31 2.43 -1.88 14.23
CA ALA A 31 1.61 -1.39 13.13
C ALA A 31 1.13 -2.58 12.29
N ALA A 32 -0.14 -2.60 11.92
CA ALA A 32 -0.68 -3.63 11.04
C ALA A 32 0.12 -3.63 9.74
N GLN A 33 0.55 -4.80 9.25
CA GLN A 33 1.25 -4.92 7.98
C GLN A 33 0.26 -5.41 6.92
N GLU A 34 0.40 -4.91 5.69
CA GLU A 34 -0.41 -5.32 4.54
C GLU A 34 0.44 -6.21 3.62
N GLU A 35 -0.12 -7.35 3.19
CA GLU A 35 0.52 -8.19 2.19
C GLU A 35 0.09 -7.74 0.80
N GLU A 36 1.06 -7.42 -0.05
CA GLU A 36 0.82 -7.08 -1.45
C GLU A 36 1.38 -8.18 -2.35
N THR A 37 0.57 -8.66 -3.29
CA THR A 37 0.99 -9.69 -4.25
C THR A 37 1.65 -9.03 -5.45
N LEU A 38 2.90 -9.41 -5.71
CA LEU A 38 3.61 -9.14 -6.95
C LEU A 38 3.33 -10.27 -7.93
N TYR A 39 2.78 -9.92 -9.09
CA TYR A 39 2.51 -10.82 -10.20
C TYR A 39 3.70 -10.91 -11.14
N ALA A 40 3.79 -12.02 -11.88
CA ALA A 40 4.80 -12.23 -12.90
C ALA A 40 4.19 -12.09 -14.30
N PRO A 41 4.94 -11.55 -15.28
CA PRO A 41 6.28 -10.97 -15.12
C PRO A 41 6.30 -9.59 -14.46
N TRP A 42 5.26 -8.76 -14.67
CA TRP A 42 5.31 -7.36 -14.27
C TRP A 42 4.28 -7.01 -13.20
N THR A 43 4.66 -6.13 -12.28
CA THR A 43 3.73 -5.43 -11.39
C THR A 43 4.14 -3.96 -11.31
N LEU A 44 3.17 -3.04 -11.25
CA LEU A 44 3.40 -1.62 -11.00
C LEU A 44 2.73 -1.25 -9.69
N ILE A 45 3.54 -0.94 -8.68
CA ILE A 45 3.08 -0.73 -7.30
C ILE A 45 3.60 0.59 -6.74
N ALA A 46 2.96 1.07 -5.68
CA ALA A 46 3.46 2.10 -4.78
C ALA A 46 4.15 1.45 -3.58
N VAL A 47 5.29 1.99 -3.16
CA VAL A 47 6.05 1.46 -2.01
C VAL A 47 5.74 2.27 -0.76
N SER A 48 5.18 1.66 0.27
CA SER A 48 4.81 2.32 1.54
C SER A 48 5.98 2.68 2.44
N GLN A 49 7.01 1.85 2.46
CA GLN A 49 8.24 2.06 3.23
C GLN A 49 9.43 1.98 2.29
N GLY A 50 9.93 3.16 1.94
CA GLY A 50 11.15 3.33 1.19
C GLY A 50 12.36 2.84 1.98
N GLY A 51 13.45 2.62 1.26
CA GLY A 51 14.66 2.01 1.78
C GLY A 51 15.61 1.61 0.67
N PRO A 52 16.74 0.96 1.00
CA PRO A 52 17.54 0.24 0.01
C PRO A 52 16.68 -0.74 -0.78
N VAL A 53 16.82 -0.79 -2.11
CA VAL A 53 15.96 -1.65 -2.95
C VAL A 53 16.09 -3.11 -2.55
N GLU A 54 17.30 -3.54 -2.21
CA GLU A 54 17.61 -4.88 -1.77
C GLU A 54 16.87 -5.28 -0.49
N GLU A 55 16.60 -4.33 0.40
CA GLU A 55 15.87 -4.59 1.65
C GLU A 55 14.36 -4.60 1.41
N VAL A 56 13.84 -3.68 0.58
CA VAL A 56 12.41 -3.62 0.23
C VAL A 56 11.99 -4.85 -0.59
N PHE A 57 12.85 -5.29 -1.52
CA PHE A 57 12.58 -6.39 -2.43
C PHE A 57 13.58 -7.55 -2.24
N ASP A 58 13.74 -8.03 -1.00
CA ASP A 58 14.70 -9.12 -0.68
C ASP A 58 14.29 -10.49 -1.26
N ASN A 59 13.05 -10.64 -1.75
CA ASN A 59 12.59 -11.91 -2.29
C ASN A 59 13.37 -12.33 -3.55
N ALA A 60 13.88 -13.57 -3.54
CA ALA A 60 14.66 -14.13 -4.65
C ALA A 60 13.89 -14.21 -5.98
N ALA A 61 12.56 -14.14 -5.97
CA ALA A 61 11.73 -14.07 -7.16
C ALA A 61 11.74 -12.69 -7.85
N THR A 62 12.16 -11.61 -7.16
CA THR A 62 12.32 -10.29 -7.75
C THR A 62 13.63 -10.20 -8.52
N ASP A 63 13.53 -10.05 -9.84
CA ASP A 63 14.67 -9.99 -10.74
C ASP A 63 15.18 -8.56 -10.93
N ALA A 64 14.26 -7.59 -11.05
CA ALA A 64 14.59 -6.19 -11.29
C ALA A 64 13.51 -5.22 -10.81
N VAL A 65 13.92 -3.99 -10.48
CA VAL A 65 13.03 -2.90 -10.08
C VAL A 65 13.38 -1.65 -10.88
N PHE A 66 12.38 -0.92 -11.36
CA PHE A 66 12.53 0.27 -12.19
C PHE A 66 11.70 1.41 -11.61
N ALA A 67 12.34 2.56 -11.40
CA ALA A 67 11.68 3.77 -10.97
C ALA A 67 11.84 4.86 -12.03
N TRP A 68 10.76 5.56 -12.35
CA TRP A 68 10.82 6.65 -13.31
C TRP A 68 11.49 7.89 -12.69
N ASN A 69 12.55 8.38 -13.31
CA ASN A 69 13.22 9.61 -12.92
C ASN A 69 12.75 10.76 -13.84
N THR A 70 11.84 11.58 -13.33
CA THR A 70 11.26 12.70 -14.08
C THR A 70 12.28 13.77 -14.46
N THR A 71 13.36 13.93 -13.69
CA THR A 71 14.41 14.91 -13.97
C THR A 71 15.25 14.49 -15.18
N ARG A 72 15.53 13.19 -15.32
CA ARG A 72 16.30 12.65 -16.45
C ARG A 72 15.42 12.19 -17.62
N GLY A 73 14.12 12.00 -17.41
CA GLY A 73 13.23 11.38 -18.39
C GLY A 73 13.63 9.94 -18.72
N ALA A 74 14.10 9.19 -17.71
CA ALA A 74 14.59 7.82 -17.88
C ALA A 74 14.33 6.98 -16.63
N PHE A 75 14.37 5.66 -16.76
CA PHE A 75 14.32 4.78 -15.60
C PHE A 75 15.65 4.72 -14.86
N ASP A 76 15.59 4.83 -13.53
CA ASP A 76 16.59 4.28 -12.63
C ASP A 76 16.28 2.80 -12.41
N THR A 77 17.31 1.97 -12.38
CA THR A 77 17.17 0.51 -12.39
C THR A 77 17.99 -0.15 -11.30
N TRP A 78 17.41 -1.18 -10.72
CA TRP A 78 18.07 -2.15 -9.86
C TRP A 78 17.85 -3.54 -10.43
N ARG A 79 18.88 -4.37 -10.43
CA ARG A 79 18.81 -5.77 -10.86
C ARG A 79 19.52 -6.67 -9.85
N ARG A 80 18.88 -7.78 -9.52
CA ARG A 80 19.45 -8.80 -8.64
C ARG A 80 20.71 -9.40 -9.27
N GLY A 81 21.76 -9.53 -8.47
CA GLY A 81 23.05 -10.09 -8.91
C GLY A 81 23.91 -9.18 -9.77
N LEU A 82 23.43 -7.99 -10.15
CA LEU A 82 24.24 -7.01 -10.87
C LEU A 82 25.18 -6.30 -9.87
N PRO A 83 26.45 -6.03 -10.24
CA PRO A 83 27.35 -5.24 -9.39
C PRO A 83 26.73 -3.88 -9.02
N ALA A 84 26.89 -3.46 -7.76
CA ALA A 84 26.26 -2.24 -7.23
C ALA A 84 26.54 -0.99 -8.07
N GLY A 85 27.73 -0.88 -8.69
CA GLY A 85 28.08 0.26 -9.56
C GLY A 85 27.31 0.33 -10.88
N LEU A 86 26.56 -0.71 -11.25
CA LEU A 86 25.68 -0.73 -12.42
C LEU A 86 24.19 -0.56 -12.05
N ASN A 87 23.85 -0.68 -10.76
CA ASN A 87 22.51 -0.33 -10.28
C ASN A 87 22.44 1.19 -10.12
N THR A 88 21.44 1.78 -10.76
CA THR A 88 21.18 3.23 -10.73
C THR A 88 20.05 3.61 -9.78
N LEU A 89 19.28 2.62 -9.30
CA LEU A 89 18.27 2.76 -8.25
C LEU A 89 18.76 2.12 -6.95
N PRO A 90 19.55 2.83 -6.11
CA PRO A 90 20.02 2.27 -4.85
C PRO A 90 18.97 2.32 -3.74
N ARG A 91 17.97 3.19 -3.86
CA ARG A 91 16.94 3.44 -2.84
C ARG A 91 15.62 3.82 -3.47
N ILE A 92 14.54 3.51 -2.77
CA ILE A 92 13.17 3.90 -3.09
C ILE A 92 12.64 4.81 -1.98
N ALA A 93 11.87 5.82 -2.34
CA ALA A 93 11.21 6.72 -1.39
C ALA A 93 9.79 6.22 -1.04
N ASP A 94 9.31 6.63 0.13
CA ASP A 94 7.92 6.38 0.56
C ASP A 94 6.93 6.96 -0.47
N GLY A 95 5.93 6.15 -0.83
CA GLY A 95 4.91 6.45 -1.83
C GLY A 95 5.43 6.54 -3.28
N GLN A 96 6.66 6.13 -3.55
CA GLN A 96 7.19 6.08 -4.92
C GLN A 96 6.59 4.90 -5.67
N ALA A 97 6.15 5.13 -6.90
CA ALA A 97 5.78 4.04 -7.79
C ALA A 97 7.01 3.37 -8.40
N VAL A 98 6.96 2.05 -8.55
CA VAL A 98 8.01 1.25 -9.20
C VAL A 98 7.40 0.13 -10.04
N TRP A 99 8.06 -0.17 -11.17
CA TRP A 99 7.86 -1.43 -11.88
C TRP A 99 8.73 -2.49 -11.25
N VAL A 100 8.14 -3.66 -11.02
CA VAL A 100 8.84 -4.84 -10.50
C VAL A 100 8.74 -5.95 -11.53
N LEU A 101 9.89 -6.47 -11.94
CA LEU A 101 10.01 -7.67 -12.75
C LEU A 101 10.24 -8.86 -11.81
N SER A 102 9.36 -9.85 -11.89
CA SER A 102 9.43 -11.06 -11.09
C SER A 102 9.41 -12.32 -11.96
N SER A 103 10.21 -13.31 -11.58
CA SER A 103 10.25 -14.62 -12.25
C SER A 103 9.03 -15.50 -11.90
N GLN A 104 8.40 -15.25 -10.75
CA GLN A 104 7.18 -15.91 -10.30
C GLN A 104 6.39 -15.01 -9.33
N PRO A 105 5.06 -15.22 -9.21
CA PRO A 105 4.26 -14.47 -8.25
C PRO A 105 4.72 -14.70 -6.81
N HIS A 106 4.74 -13.65 -6.00
CA HIS A 106 5.07 -13.71 -4.57
C HIS A 106 4.53 -12.49 -3.85
N SER A 107 4.44 -12.54 -2.52
CA SER A 107 4.00 -11.40 -1.72
C SER A 107 5.17 -10.63 -1.13
N ILE A 108 4.99 -9.33 -0.98
CA ILE A 108 5.83 -8.47 -0.14
C ILE A 108 5.00 -7.93 1.03
N THR A 109 5.67 -7.61 2.13
CA THR A 109 5.03 -7.01 3.30
C THR A 109 5.28 -5.51 3.29
N GLN A 110 4.20 -4.76 3.22
CA GLN A 110 4.18 -3.31 3.21
C GLN A 110 3.62 -2.81 4.55
N ALA A 111 4.07 -1.65 5.03
CA ALA A 111 3.35 -0.99 6.10
C ALA A 111 2.18 -0.18 5.53
N PRO A 112 1.21 0.22 6.34
CA PRO A 112 0.11 1.04 5.87
C PRO A 112 0.67 2.40 5.47
N PHE A 113 0.15 2.95 4.37
CA PHE A 113 0.50 4.30 3.96
C PHE A 113 0.07 5.30 5.04
N ALA A 114 1.04 6.03 5.59
CA ALA A 114 0.80 6.95 6.70
C ALA A 114 0.66 8.39 6.21
N GLY A 115 -0.48 9.00 6.52
CA GLY A 115 -0.71 10.43 6.27
C GLY A 115 -0.97 10.78 4.81
N ALA A 116 -1.17 12.08 4.56
CA ALA A 116 -1.34 12.61 3.22
C ALA A 116 0.03 12.79 2.55
N GLN A 117 0.13 12.49 1.26
CA GLN A 117 1.37 12.61 0.49
C GLN A 117 1.32 13.82 -0.44
N GLN A 118 2.32 14.69 -0.34
CA GLN A 118 2.55 15.75 -1.32
C GLN A 118 3.43 15.21 -2.44
N ILE A 119 2.99 15.39 -3.68
CA ILE A 119 3.77 14.99 -4.86
C ILE A 119 3.90 16.15 -5.83
N ALA A 120 5.10 16.29 -6.39
CA ALA A 120 5.37 17.18 -7.51
C ALA A 120 5.13 16.42 -8.82
N LEU A 121 4.33 17.00 -9.71
CA LEU A 121 3.99 16.44 -11.00
C LEU A 121 4.54 17.35 -12.09
N VAL A 122 5.18 16.76 -13.10
CA VAL A 122 5.65 17.50 -14.26
C VAL A 122 4.55 17.54 -15.34
N GLY A 123 4.65 18.49 -16.27
CA GLY A 123 3.87 18.41 -17.50
C GLY A 123 4.32 17.20 -18.32
N GLY A 124 3.39 16.53 -19.00
CA GLY A 124 3.60 15.26 -19.66
C GLY A 124 3.32 14.07 -18.76
N TRP A 125 4.02 12.96 -19.01
CA TRP A 125 3.88 11.70 -18.30
C TRP A 125 4.69 11.69 -16.99
N THR A 126 4.03 11.33 -15.89
CA THR A 126 4.64 11.11 -14.58
C THR A 126 4.20 9.77 -14.02
N MET A 127 5.08 9.08 -13.30
CA MET A 127 4.73 7.86 -12.56
C MET A 127 4.45 8.23 -11.09
N VAL A 128 3.33 7.77 -10.55
CA VAL A 128 2.82 8.15 -9.22
C VAL A 128 2.41 6.91 -8.44
N GLY A 129 2.84 6.79 -7.18
CA GLY A 129 2.32 5.77 -6.28
C GLY A 129 1.03 6.27 -5.62
N TRP A 130 -0.05 5.51 -5.73
CA TRP A 130 -1.31 5.83 -5.08
C TRP A 130 -1.33 5.33 -3.64
N THR A 131 -1.16 6.26 -2.71
CA THR A 131 -1.08 5.99 -1.26
C THR A 131 -2.38 6.29 -0.51
N GLY A 132 -3.39 6.77 -1.24
CA GLY A 132 -4.73 7.01 -0.73
C GLY A 132 -5.58 5.74 -0.72
N ALA A 133 -6.79 5.85 -0.20
CA ALA A 133 -7.74 4.73 -0.18
C ALA A 133 -8.15 4.35 -1.62
N THR A 134 -8.71 3.15 -1.78
CA THR A 134 -9.33 2.75 -3.05
C THR A 134 -10.39 3.77 -3.47
N THR A 135 -10.19 4.40 -4.63
CA THR A 135 -10.92 5.60 -5.04
C THR A 135 -11.35 5.49 -6.52
N PRO A 136 -12.54 5.97 -6.92
CA PRO A 136 -12.93 6.02 -8.33
C PRO A 136 -11.90 6.76 -9.19
N ALA A 137 -11.59 6.24 -10.37
CA ALA A 137 -10.53 6.78 -11.23
C ALA A 137 -10.74 8.25 -11.61
N ALA A 138 -12.00 8.67 -11.75
CA ALA A 138 -12.35 10.08 -11.98
C ALA A 138 -11.92 11.00 -10.84
N ALA A 139 -12.14 10.58 -9.59
CA ALA A 139 -11.73 11.35 -8.42
C ALA A 139 -10.20 11.35 -8.26
N VAL A 140 -9.51 10.24 -8.59
CA VAL A 140 -8.04 10.22 -8.66
C VAL A 140 -7.52 11.21 -9.71
N ALA A 141 -8.10 11.22 -10.91
CA ALA A 141 -7.72 12.15 -11.96
C ALA A 141 -7.92 13.62 -11.52
N GLU A 142 -9.02 13.93 -10.82
CA GLU A 142 -9.27 15.25 -10.25
C GLU A 142 -8.23 15.64 -9.19
N ILE A 143 -7.95 14.76 -8.21
CA ILE A 143 -6.95 14.98 -7.15
C ILE A 143 -5.57 15.25 -7.74
N LEU A 144 -5.20 14.49 -8.78
CA LEU A 144 -3.90 14.61 -9.43
C LEU A 144 -3.86 15.72 -10.48
N GLY A 145 -5.01 16.32 -10.83
CA GLY A 145 -5.15 17.23 -11.97
C GLY A 145 -4.69 16.60 -13.29
N ALA A 146 -4.95 15.30 -13.47
CA ALA A 146 -4.56 14.49 -14.61
C ALA A 146 -5.66 14.43 -15.67
N ALA A 147 -5.25 14.52 -16.93
CA ALA A 147 -6.17 14.32 -18.06
C ALA A 147 -6.34 12.83 -18.38
N ILE A 148 -5.26 12.05 -18.24
CA ILE A 148 -5.25 10.61 -18.49
C ILE A 148 -4.56 9.93 -17.32
N VAL A 149 -5.15 8.82 -16.86
CA VAL A 149 -4.60 7.93 -15.83
C VAL A 149 -4.56 6.52 -16.38
N PHE A 150 -3.41 5.88 -16.28
CA PHE A 150 -3.22 4.47 -16.54
C PHE A 150 -2.83 3.76 -15.24
N ALA A 151 -3.49 2.64 -14.98
CA ALA A 151 -3.09 1.68 -13.96
C ALA A 151 -2.72 0.37 -14.64
N TYR A 152 -1.80 -0.40 -14.07
CA TYR A 152 -1.45 -1.71 -14.57
C TYR A 152 -2.10 -2.79 -13.70
N ASP A 153 -2.87 -3.66 -14.33
CA ASP A 153 -3.50 -4.80 -13.70
C ASP A 153 -2.52 -5.98 -13.73
N GLY A 154 -1.88 -6.24 -12.59
CA GLY A 154 -0.93 -7.35 -12.41
C GLY A 154 -1.53 -8.72 -12.76
N PRO A 155 -2.72 -9.09 -12.27
CA PRO A 155 -3.37 -10.35 -12.66
C PRO A 155 -3.56 -10.55 -14.17
N THR A 156 -4.02 -9.53 -14.89
CA THR A 156 -4.30 -9.64 -16.34
C THR A 156 -3.12 -9.22 -17.22
N GLN A 157 -2.04 -8.71 -16.61
CA GLN A 157 -0.86 -8.15 -17.27
C GLN A 157 -1.19 -7.08 -18.31
N ALA A 158 -2.22 -6.27 -18.06
CA ALA A 158 -2.76 -5.29 -19.00
C ALA A 158 -2.92 -3.91 -18.38
N PHE A 159 -2.87 -2.88 -19.23
CA PHE A 159 -3.19 -1.52 -18.80
C PHE A 159 -4.69 -1.28 -18.81
N GLN A 160 -5.15 -0.61 -17.78
CA GLN A 160 -6.47 -0.01 -17.70
C GLN A 160 -6.33 1.51 -17.81
N ARG A 161 -7.27 2.16 -18.51
CA ARG A 161 -7.21 3.60 -18.82
C ARG A 161 -8.43 4.34 -18.29
N TYR A 162 -8.19 5.54 -17.77
CA TYR A 162 -9.19 6.57 -17.60
C TYR A 162 -8.74 7.84 -18.32
N ASP A 163 -9.63 8.41 -19.14
CA ASP A 163 -9.47 9.71 -19.80
C ASP A 163 -10.63 10.64 -19.38
N ALA A 164 -10.28 11.77 -18.77
CA ALA A 164 -11.25 12.74 -18.24
C ALA A 164 -12.01 13.48 -19.34
N ASN A 165 -11.43 13.60 -20.54
CA ASN A 165 -12.04 14.27 -21.70
C ASN A 165 -12.46 13.29 -22.80
N GLY A 166 -12.14 12.01 -22.63
CA GLY A 166 -12.47 10.93 -23.56
C GLY A 166 -13.92 10.45 -23.46
N LEU A 167 -14.31 9.59 -24.40
CA LEU A 167 -15.60 8.91 -24.35
C LEU A 167 -15.61 7.87 -23.22
N ALA A 168 -16.63 7.90 -22.37
CA ALA A 168 -16.74 7.00 -21.22
C ALA A 168 -16.65 5.50 -21.59
N ILE A 169 -17.14 5.10 -22.76
CA ILE A 169 -17.06 3.70 -23.23
C ILE A 169 -15.63 3.20 -23.48
N LEU A 170 -14.66 4.12 -23.62
CA LEU A 170 -13.25 3.79 -23.81
C LEU A 170 -12.48 3.74 -22.48
N ASN A 171 -13.11 4.13 -21.38
CA ASN A 171 -12.49 4.05 -20.05
C ASN A 171 -12.68 2.64 -19.49
N SER A 172 -11.57 1.96 -19.26
CA SER A 172 -11.54 0.63 -18.65
C SER A 172 -11.13 0.65 -17.17
N LEU A 173 -10.51 1.73 -16.70
CA LEU A 173 -10.13 1.92 -15.30
C LEU A 173 -11.28 2.55 -14.52
N ALA A 174 -11.98 1.74 -13.72
CA ALA A 174 -13.12 2.20 -12.91
C ALA A 174 -12.67 2.78 -11.56
N GLN A 175 -11.73 2.12 -10.91
CA GLN A 175 -11.21 2.47 -9.59
C GLN A 175 -9.70 2.27 -9.56
N VAL A 176 -9.03 3.03 -8.69
CA VAL A 176 -7.62 2.87 -8.37
C VAL A 176 -7.53 2.31 -6.96
N GLU A 177 -6.87 1.17 -6.82
CA GLU A 177 -6.66 0.51 -5.54
C GLU A 177 -5.56 1.20 -4.73
N GLN A 178 -5.67 1.16 -3.40
CA GLN A 178 -4.59 1.56 -2.51
C GLN A 178 -3.33 0.72 -2.82
N GLY A 179 -2.19 1.36 -2.94
CA GLY A 179 -0.93 0.70 -3.31
C GLY A 179 -0.69 0.61 -4.82
N ALA A 180 -1.64 0.98 -5.67
CA ALA A 180 -1.42 0.94 -7.12
C ALA A 180 -0.36 1.96 -7.57
N GLY A 181 0.54 1.55 -8.48
CA GLY A 181 1.34 2.51 -9.23
C GLY A 181 0.62 2.97 -10.50
N LEU A 182 0.77 4.25 -10.84
CA LEU A 182 0.03 4.91 -11.91
C LEU A 182 0.96 5.60 -12.91
N TRP A 183 0.56 5.60 -14.18
CA TRP A 183 1.06 6.57 -15.16
C TRP A 183 0.00 7.65 -15.35
N VAL A 184 0.39 8.91 -15.12
CA VAL A 184 -0.53 10.04 -15.25
C VAL A 184 0.00 11.04 -16.26
N PHE A 185 -0.89 11.54 -17.11
CA PHE A 185 -0.59 12.61 -18.04
C PHE A 185 -1.23 13.92 -17.58
N ARG A 186 -0.42 14.98 -17.55
CA ARG A 186 -0.88 16.35 -17.28
C ARG A 186 -0.41 17.29 -18.37
N ALA A 187 -1.23 18.29 -18.69
CA ALA A 187 -0.82 19.33 -19.63
C ALA A 187 0.26 20.27 -19.07
N ALA A 188 0.26 20.50 -17.76
CA ALA A 188 1.18 21.42 -17.09
C ALA A 188 1.66 20.84 -15.76
N ALA A 189 2.86 21.28 -15.34
CA ALA A 189 3.42 20.93 -14.05
C ALA A 189 2.59 21.52 -12.89
N GLY A 190 2.66 20.89 -11.73
CA GLY A 190 1.98 21.33 -10.52
C GLY A 190 2.29 20.43 -9.33
N ALA A 191 1.56 20.61 -8.24
CA ALA A 191 1.58 19.72 -7.09
C ALA A 191 0.21 19.10 -6.89
N ALA A 192 0.17 17.94 -6.25
CA ALA A 192 -1.05 17.28 -5.81
C ALA A 192 -0.87 16.74 -4.38
N THR A 193 -1.97 16.64 -3.65
CA THR A 193 -2.01 16.04 -2.32
C THR A 193 -2.87 14.80 -2.37
N ILE A 194 -2.25 13.62 -2.26
CA ILE A 194 -2.97 12.37 -2.11
C ILE A 194 -3.46 12.30 -0.65
N PRO A 195 -4.77 12.15 -0.40
CA PRO A 195 -5.30 12.06 0.96
C PRO A 195 -4.84 10.76 1.62
N ALA A 196 -4.76 10.76 2.95
CA ALA A 196 -4.44 9.55 3.71
C ALA A 196 -5.48 8.44 3.45
N ALA A 197 -5.02 7.20 3.25
CA ALA A 197 -5.91 6.06 3.03
C ALA A 197 -6.81 5.75 4.24
N VAL A 198 -6.26 5.92 5.43
CA VAL A 198 -7.01 5.82 6.69
C VAL A 198 -7.12 7.23 7.26
N PRO A 199 -8.33 7.73 7.58
CA PRO A 199 -8.41 8.91 8.43
C PRO A 199 -7.71 8.54 9.73
N LEU A 200 -6.60 9.21 10.03
CA LEU A 200 -5.95 9.09 11.34
C LEU A 200 -7.06 9.31 12.37
N ILE A 201 -7.48 8.25 13.07
CA ILE A 201 -8.34 8.40 14.23
C ILE A 201 -7.53 9.36 15.12
N PRO A 202 -8.01 10.58 15.37
CA PRO A 202 -7.25 11.52 16.19
C PRO A 202 -6.96 10.81 17.50
N ASP A 203 -5.70 10.88 17.94
CA ASP A 203 -5.26 10.32 19.21
C ASP A 203 -6.31 10.65 20.28
N PRO A 204 -6.95 9.65 20.93
CA PRO A 204 -7.96 9.92 21.95
C PRO A 204 -7.38 10.76 23.11
N ALA A 205 -6.05 10.80 23.29
CA ALA A 205 -5.40 11.68 24.24
C ALA A 205 -5.42 13.18 23.84
N ALA A 206 -5.58 13.50 22.54
CA ALA A 206 -5.75 14.87 22.07
C ALA A 206 -7.19 15.38 22.20
N ALA A 207 -8.17 14.49 22.40
CA ALA A 207 -9.59 14.82 22.48
C ALA A 207 -10.08 15.22 23.90
N THR A 208 -9.22 15.18 24.93
CA THR A 208 -9.66 15.37 26.33
C THR A 208 -9.76 16.83 26.79
N THR A 209 -9.44 17.82 25.97
CA THR A 209 -9.64 19.23 26.29
C THR A 209 -10.79 19.84 25.49
N GLY A 210 -12.02 19.76 25.99
CA GLY A 210 -13.00 20.80 25.64
C GLY A 210 -14.48 20.46 25.49
N LEU A 211 -14.96 19.23 25.73
CA LEU A 211 -16.40 18.94 25.70
C LEU A 211 -16.94 18.56 27.09
N ALA A 212 -17.04 19.56 27.96
CA ALA A 212 -17.95 19.48 29.10
C ALA A 212 -19.38 19.68 28.60
N VAL A 213 -20.01 18.62 28.09
CA VAL A 213 -21.46 18.62 27.89
C VAL A 213 -22.10 18.44 29.26
N SER A 214 -22.59 19.53 29.84
CA SER A 214 -23.49 19.47 30.99
C SER A 214 -24.81 18.85 30.51
N LEU A 215 -25.03 17.57 30.81
CA LEU A 215 -26.33 16.94 30.64
C LEU A 215 -27.22 17.33 31.83
N PRO A 216 -28.45 17.84 31.60
CA PRO A 216 -29.41 18.04 32.68
C PRO A 216 -29.91 16.68 33.21
N ASP A 217 -30.09 16.59 34.53
CA ASP A 217 -30.36 15.43 35.39
C ASP A 217 -31.62 14.58 35.08
N ARG A 218 -32.25 14.72 33.92
CA ARG A 218 -33.66 14.33 33.70
C ARG A 218 -33.90 13.10 32.82
N TRP A 219 -32.89 12.29 32.54
CA TRP A 219 -33.04 11.10 31.67
C TRP A 219 -32.51 9.77 32.24
N ALA A 220 -32.23 9.69 33.54
CA ALA A 220 -31.89 8.43 34.19
C ALA A 220 -33.14 7.59 34.55
N SER A 221 -33.98 7.24 33.56
CA SER A 221 -34.86 6.06 33.63
C SER A 221 -35.68 5.93 32.35
N GLN A 222 -35.21 5.15 31.37
CA GLN A 222 -36.13 4.41 30.51
C GLN A 222 -35.44 3.22 29.86
N ALA A 223 -36.13 2.08 29.99
CA ALA A 223 -35.69 0.74 29.67
C ALA A 223 -35.41 0.54 28.16
N THR A 224 -34.47 -0.35 27.89
CA THR A 224 -34.12 -0.88 26.57
C THR A 224 -35.29 -1.63 25.92
N PRO A 225 -35.49 -1.50 24.60
CA PRO A 225 -36.08 -2.58 23.81
C PRO A 225 -35.03 -3.37 23.01
N ASP A 226 -35.27 -4.67 22.97
CA ASP A 226 -34.54 -5.69 22.21
C ASP A 226 -34.47 -5.37 20.71
N VAL A 227 -33.29 -5.53 20.11
CA VAL A 227 -33.09 -5.49 18.67
C VAL A 227 -32.87 -6.92 18.16
N TYR A 228 -33.84 -7.40 17.38
CA TYR A 228 -33.73 -8.62 16.59
C TYR A 228 -32.83 -8.38 15.38
N ILE A 229 -31.78 -9.20 15.23
CA ILE A 229 -31.01 -9.31 13.98
C ILE A 229 -31.56 -10.53 13.23
N ALA A 230 -32.17 -10.29 12.06
CA ALA A 230 -32.51 -11.35 11.11
C ALA A 230 -31.28 -11.64 10.23
N ALA A 231 -30.89 -12.90 10.19
CA ALA A 231 -29.95 -13.44 9.22
C ALA A 231 -30.71 -13.87 7.97
N GLU A 232 -30.27 -13.43 6.79
CA GLU A 232 -30.67 -14.01 5.50
C GLU A 232 -29.44 -14.63 4.81
N THR A 233 -29.64 -15.83 4.30
CA THR A 233 -28.62 -16.70 3.68
C THR A 233 -28.95 -16.88 2.20
N ALA A 234 -27.87 -16.87 1.39
CA ALA A 234 -27.68 -17.52 0.09
C ALA A 234 -28.51 -17.10 -1.15
N GLY A 235 -27.76 -16.79 -2.22
CA GLY A 235 -28.27 -16.70 -3.59
C GLY A 235 -27.14 -16.83 -4.61
N ASP A 236 -26.96 -18.07 -5.08
CA ASP A 236 -26.17 -18.55 -6.21
C ASP A 236 -26.31 -17.67 -7.47
N LEU A 237 -25.21 -17.25 -8.11
CA LEU A 237 -25.24 -16.78 -9.50
C LEU A 237 -24.03 -17.27 -10.31
N ASP A 238 -24.42 -17.82 -11.45
CA ASP A 238 -23.76 -18.70 -12.40
C ASP A 238 -22.57 -18.09 -13.16
N ALA A 239 -21.65 -18.96 -13.53
CA ALA A 239 -20.45 -18.68 -14.31
C ALA A 239 -20.70 -18.95 -15.80
N ALA A 240 -20.79 -17.90 -16.62
CA ALA A 240 -20.49 -17.97 -18.05
C ALA A 240 -20.53 -16.57 -18.66
N GLN A 241 -19.36 -16.02 -19.04
CA GLN A 241 -19.15 -15.25 -20.29
C GLN A 241 -17.72 -14.67 -20.32
N ALA A 242 -16.86 -15.24 -21.18
CA ALA A 242 -15.57 -14.66 -21.54
C ALA A 242 -15.71 -13.93 -22.89
N PRO A 243 -15.35 -12.64 -23.01
CA PRO A 243 -15.29 -11.97 -24.30
C PRO A 243 -14.00 -12.30 -25.05
N LEU A 244 -14.18 -12.57 -26.34
CA LEU A 244 -13.16 -12.74 -27.38
C LEU A 244 -12.32 -11.47 -27.53
N GLY A 245 -11.04 -11.53 -27.15
CA GLY A 245 -10.08 -10.46 -27.39
C GLY A 245 -8.61 -10.89 -27.49
N THR A 246 -8.28 -12.14 -27.18
CA THR A 246 -6.88 -12.61 -27.12
C THR A 246 -6.51 -13.37 -28.37
N ARG A 247 -6.27 -12.66 -29.49
CA ARG A 247 -5.66 -13.30 -30.67
C ARG A 247 -4.89 -12.33 -31.56
N LEU A 248 -3.93 -11.62 -30.98
CA LEU A 248 -2.83 -10.95 -31.69
C LEU A 248 -1.77 -10.66 -30.62
N ILE A 249 -0.76 -11.53 -30.53
CA ILE A 249 0.59 -11.43 -29.92
C ILE A 249 0.95 -12.87 -29.56
N ALA A 250 1.16 -13.71 -30.57
CA ALA A 250 1.66 -15.07 -30.37
C ALA A 250 2.58 -15.44 -31.55
N GLU A 251 3.55 -14.57 -31.81
CA GLU A 251 4.69 -14.92 -32.65
C GLU A 251 5.87 -14.01 -32.29
N ARG A 252 6.43 -14.19 -31.07
CA ARG A 252 7.72 -13.61 -30.71
C ARG A 252 8.57 -14.67 -30.01
N VAL A 253 9.82 -14.74 -30.44
CA VAL A 253 10.82 -15.78 -30.14
C VAL A 253 10.93 -16.06 -28.63
N PRO A 254 10.89 -17.32 -28.16
CA PRO A 254 10.69 -17.62 -26.72
C PRO A 254 11.81 -17.24 -25.74
N ASN A 255 12.90 -16.59 -26.15
CA ASN A 255 14.11 -16.46 -25.31
C ASN A 255 14.90 -15.15 -25.48
N ALA A 256 14.33 -14.09 -26.06
CA ALA A 256 15.00 -12.78 -26.01
C ALA A 256 14.63 -12.08 -24.68
N PRO A 257 15.59 -11.62 -23.87
CA PRO A 257 15.28 -10.82 -22.68
C PRO A 257 14.52 -9.57 -23.12
N LEU A 258 13.30 -9.40 -22.63
CA LEU A 258 12.50 -8.21 -22.90
C LEU A 258 13.24 -7.01 -22.32
N ASP A 259 13.60 -6.06 -23.18
CA ASP A 259 14.13 -4.79 -22.74
C ASP A 259 12.95 -3.94 -22.21
N PRO A 260 12.88 -3.65 -20.91
CA PRO A 260 11.81 -2.83 -20.36
C PRO A 260 11.86 -1.40 -20.90
N ALA A 261 13.02 -0.91 -21.37
CA ALA A 261 13.09 0.35 -22.10
C ALA A 261 12.40 0.24 -23.47
N ALA A 262 12.45 -0.93 -24.13
CA ALA A 262 11.69 -1.18 -25.36
C ALA A 262 10.19 -1.40 -25.08
N VAL A 263 9.80 -2.03 -23.97
CA VAL A 263 8.38 -2.14 -23.58
C VAL A 263 7.81 -0.77 -23.22
N ALA A 264 8.56 0.05 -22.47
CA ALA A 264 8.19 1.41 -22.18
C ALA A 264 8.22 2.29 -23.44
N ALA A 265 9.20 2.14 -24.34
CA ALA A 265 9.26 2.88 -25.59
C ALA A 265 8.15 2.48 -26.57
N ASP A 266 7.83 1.18 -26.69
CA ASP A 266 6.69 0.69 -27.47
C ASP A 266 5.37 1.20 -26.84
N PHE A 267 5.28 1.24 -25.51
CA PHE A 267 4.15 1.84 -24.80
C PHE A 267 4.03 3.34 -25.07
N PHE A 268 5.09 4.12 -24.92
CA PHE A 268 5.07 5.56 -25.19
C PHE A 268 4.85 5.87 -26.68
N ALA A 269 5.39 5.05 -27.60
CA ALA A 269 5.13 5.15 -29.03
C ALA A 269 3.69 4.80 -29.40
N ALA A 270 3.03 3.94 -28.64
CA ALA A 270 1.60 3.66 -28.76
C ALA A 270 0.70 4.71 -28.09
N LEU A 271 1.26 5.58 -27.25
CA LEU A 271 0.55 6.65 -26.53
C LEU A 271 0.73 8.05 -27.14
N ASP A 272 1.63 8.22 -28.11
CA ASP A 272 1.78 9.44 -28.89
C ASP A 272 0.71 9.45 -30.01
N PRO A 273 -0.25 10.40 -30.01
CA PRO A 273 -1.34 10.43 -30.99
C PRO A 273 -0.88 10.72 -32.44
#